data_AF-A0A8J8G5Y4-F1
#
_entry.id   AF-A0A8J8G5Y4-F1
#
_cell.length_a   1.000
_cell.length_b   1.000
_cell.length_c   1.000
_cell.angle_alpha   90.00
_cell.angle_beta   90.00
_cell.angle_gamma   90.00
#
_symmetry.space_group_name_H-M   'P 1'
#
loop_
_entity.id
_entity.type
_entity.pdbx_description
1 polymer ?
#
loop_
_entity_poly.entity_id
_entity_poly.type
_entity_poly.pdbx_seq_one_letter_code
_entity_poly.pdbx_strand_id
1 'polypeptide(L)'
;LILGKFSYHYLNNFKGVKLYKQELERRLNKADYIRLPPELSLTAKYNDIVNNDDYKKMLNVGDRYGQKYFKFFKLKDGIDINTILSNLTIKVYSPNIPRITNDLKIALLTKYSQNFDIIANSYSQTSKWENVTDTKKEKVTVTVRRVSYITYDNSNKILTFSQDPIGEGAGISSEIPTYINNMFSGYNINFDDYFEVIDLLKPTCDLIDNGTFSSSKIQGTNQSSGRQYETIGKNKKDNLKDESIFKAFKNNSYTLDRMRLSHKDFKGTFEIFSGNIIRVWFNINGENTYELKRSITSVL
;
A
#
# COMPACT_ATOMS: atom_id res chain seq x y z
N LEU A 1 39.30 30.95 8.67
CA LEU A 1 38.08 30.51 9.38
C LEU A 1 36.82 30.37 8.51
N ILE A 2 36.87 30.56 7.17
CA ILE A 2 35.69 30.50 6.29
C ILE A 2 35.61 29.21 5.42
N LEU A 3 36.54 28.26 5.57
CA LEU A 3 36.54 27.00 4.79
C LEU A 3 35.83 25.82 5.49
N GLY A 4 35.38 25.97 6.75
CA GLY A 4 34.79 24.87 7.52
C GLY A 4 33.28 24.67 7.35
N LYS A 5 32.54 25.67 6.86
CA LYS A 5 31.06 25.60 6.71
C LYS A 5 30.59 25.10 5.34
N PHE A 6 31.41 25.21 4.30
CA PHE A 6 31.06 24.71 2.96
C PHE A 6 31.12 23.17 2.85
N SER A 7 32.03 22.53 3.60
CA SER A 7 32.25 21.08 3.52
C SER A 7 31.14 20.26 4.20
N TYR A 8 30.56 20.78 5.30
CA TYR A 8 29.54 20.05 6.07
C TYR A 8 28.17 20.03 5.37
N HIS A 9 27.77 21.13 4.74
CA HIS A 9 26.53 21.18 3.96
C HIS A 9 26.59 20.32 2.70
N TYR A 10 27.74 20.31 2.00
CA TYR A 10 27.95 19.45 0.84
C TYR A 10 27.94 17.97 1.21
N LEU A 11 28.65 17.56 2.27
CA LEU A 11 28.69 16.15 2.71
C LEU A 11 27.32 15.65 3.17
N ASN A 12 26.52 16.48 3.84
CA ASN A 12 25.14 16.12 4.22
C ASN A 12 24.20 16.09 3.02
N ASN A 13 24.36 16.97 2.03
CA ASN A 13 23.60 16.91 0.79
C ASN A 13 23.93 15.63 -0.01
N PHE A 14 25.20 15.24 -0.12
CA PHE A 14 25.58 13.98 -0.77
C PHE A 14 25.04 12.73 -0.05
N LYS A 15 25.04 12.73 1.30
CA LYS A 15 24.40 11.66 2.08
C LYS A 15 22.89 11.63 1.88
N GLY A 16 22.24 12.80 1.89
CA GLY A 16 20.80 12.93 1.60
C GLY A 16 20.45 12.40 0.22
N VAL A 17 21.11 12.90 -0.81
CA VAL A 17 20.92 12.49 -2.22
C VAL A 17 21.06 10.98 -2.38
N LYS A 18 22.10 10.39 -1.79
CA LYS A 18 22.31 8.93 -1.83
C LYS A 18 21.16 8.15 -1.19
N LEU A 19 20.61 8.63 -0.08
CA LEU A 19 19.51 7.95 0.62
C LEU A 19 18.18 8.06 -0.13
N TYR A 20 17.87 9.22 -0.69
CA TYR A 20 16.69 9.38 -1.54
C TYR A 20 16.77 8.49 -2.79
N LYS A 21 17.95 8.43 -3.41
CA LYS A 21 18.22 7.56 -4.56
C LYS A 21 18.02 6.08 -4.21
N GLN A 22 18.61 5.62 -3.11
CA GLN A 22 18.44 4.26 -2.61
C GLN A 22 16.97 3.92 -2.29
N GLU A 23 16.23 4.86 -1.71
CA GLU A 23 14.81 4.66 -1.41
C GLU A 23 13.97 4.55 -2.68
N LEU A 24 14.23 5.39 -3.70
CA LEU A 24 13.56 5.27 -5.00
C LEU A 24 13.83 3.93 -5.67
N GLU A 25 15.09 3.51 -5.71
CA GLU A 25 15.52 2.21 -6.27
C GLU A 25 14.92 1.01 -5.52
N ARG A 26 14.69 1.14 -4.21
CA ARG A 26 14.03 0.10 -3.41
C ARG A 26 12.55 -0.03 -3.76
N ARG A 27 11.89 1.08 -4.10
CA ARG A 27 10.43 1.16 -4.24
C ARG A 27 9.94 0.98 -5.67
N LEU A 28 10.71 1.48 -6.63
CA LEU A 28 10.34 1.54 -8.03
C LEU A 28 11.24 0.62 -8.83
N ASN A 29 10.70 0.02 -9.89
CA ASN A 29 11.55 -0.71 -10.81
C ASN A 29 12.43 0.27 -11.59
N LYS A 30 13.52 -0.27 -12.15
CA LYS A 30 14.48 0.51 -12.94
C LYS A 30 13.85 1.30 -14.09
N ALA A 31 12.93 0.67 -14.82
CA ALA A 31 12.23 1.35 -15.90
C ALA A 31 11.40 2.55 -15.39
N ASP A 32 10.74 2.40 -14.24
CA ASP A 32 9.85 3.40 -13.67
C ASP A 32 10.64 4.62 -13.19
N TYR A 33 11.65 4.44 -12.34
CA TYR A 33 12.40 5.59 -11.82
C TYR A 33 13.27 6.29 -12.87
N ILE A 34 13.65 5.62 -13.96
CA ILE A 34 14.37 6.27 -15.08
C ILE A 34 13.43 7.17 -15.90
N ARG A 35 12.14 6.80 -16.01
CA ARG A 35 11.14 7.54 -16.81
C ARG A 35 10.50 8.70 -16.05
N LEU A 36 10.47 8.67 -14.72
CA LEU A 36 9.85 9.71 -13.90
C LEU A 36 10.38 11.15 -14.12
N PRO A 37 11.69 11.40 -14.28
CA PRO A 37 12.18 12.77 -14.42
C PRO A 37 11.52 13.58 -15.55
N PRO A 38 11.44 13.10 -16.81
CA PRO A 38 10.74 13.83 -17.87
C PRO A 38 9.23 13.97 -17.62
N GLU A 39 8.56 12.99 -17.02
CA GLU A 39 7.12 13.09 -16.66
C GLU A 39 6.86 14.19 -15.62
N LEU A 40 7.84 14.43 -14.75
CA LEU A 40 7.81 15.49 -13.73
C LEU A 40 8.40 16.81 -14.23
N SER A 41 8.65 16.93 -15.54
CA SER A 41 9.27 18.11 -16.17
C SER A 41 10.62 18.48 -15.55
N LEU A 42 11.39 17.47 -15.12
CA LEU A 42 12.75 17.66 -14.60
C LEU A 42 13.75 17.71 -15.77
N THR A 43 14.71 18.61 -15.66
CA THR A 43 15.74 18.81 -16.70
C THR A 43 16.84 17.74 -16.65
N ALA A 44 17.15 17.20 -15.47
CA ALA A 44 18.16 16.18 -15.27
C ALA A 44 17.60 14.75 -15.43
N LYS A 45 18.39 13.84 -16.01
CA LYS A 45 18.09 12.40 -15.98
C LYS A 45 18.29 11.86 -14.57
N TYR A 46 17.69 10.71 -14.25
CA TYR A 46 17.72 10.12 -12.91
C TYR A 46 19.12 10.01 -12.27
N ASN A 47 20.14 9.63 -13.05
CA ASN A 47 21.51 9.50 -12.55
C ASN A 47 22.23 10.84 -12.36
N ASP A 48 21.71 11.90 -12.95
CA ASP A 48 22.30 13.24 -12.98
C ASP A 48 21.59 14.21 -12.01
N ILE A 49 20.57 13.75 -11.28
CA ILE A 49 19.90 14.55 -10.25
C ILE A 49 20.86 14.75 -9.08
N VAL A 50 21.16 16.01 -8.77
CA VAL A 50 22.09 16.41 -7.72
C VAL A 50 21.43 17.05 -6.50
N ASN A 51 20.12 17.32 -6.57
CA ASN A 51 19.37 17.99 -5.50
C ASN A 51 18.30 17.08 -4.89
N ASN A 52 17.99 17.31 -3.61
CA ASN A 52 17.02 16.49 -2.88
C ASN A 52 15.56 16.77 -3.29
N ASP A 53 15.23 17.97 -3.78
CA ASP A 53 13.84 18.34 -4.03
C ASP A 53 13.27 17.64 -5.27
N ASP A 54 14.08 17.44 -6.30
CA ASP A 54 13.71 16.63 -7.46
C ASP A 54 13.52 15.16 -7.08
N TYR A 55 14.41 14.63 -6.22
CA TYR A 55 14.19 13.30 -5.67
C TYR A 55 12.96 13.21 -4.76
N LYS A 56 12.62 14.26 -3.99
CA LYS A 56 11.37 14.29 -3.21
C LYS A 56 10.14 14.27 -4.12
N LYS A 57 10.14 15.01 -5.24
CA LYS A 57 9.04 14.97 -6.22
C LYS A 57 8.86 13.56 -6.77
N MET A 58 9.96 12.92 -7.19
CA MET A 58 9.93 11.53 -7.64
C MET A 58 9.47 10.57 -6.55
N LEU A 59 9.93 10.77 -5.31
CA LEU A 59 9.57 9.90 -4.19
C LEU A 59 8.10 10.06 -3.82
N ASN A 60 7.51 11.25 -3.91
CA ASN A 60 6.07 11.44 -3.71
C ASN A 60 5.25 10.56 -4.68
N VAL A 61 5.68 10.47 -5.95
CA VAL A 61 5.08 9.54 -6.92
C VAL A 61 5.25 8.09 -6.46
N GLY A 62 6.48 7.69 -6.11
CA GLY A 62 6.73 6.34 -5.62
C GLY A 62 5.97 5.99 -4.33
N ASP A 63 5.74 6.96 -3.45
CA ASP A 63 4.97 6.83 -2.22
C ASP A 63 3.49 6.57 -2.50
N ARG A 64 2.89 7.24 -3.49
CA ARG A 64 1.48 7.06 -3.87
C ARG A 64 1.23 5.78 -4.67
N TYR A 65 2.16 5.39 -5.53
CA TYR A 65 1.97 4.30 -6.49
C TYR A 65 2.68 2.99 -6.14
N GLY A 66 3.62 3.01 -5.19
CA GLY A 66 4.37 1.83 -4.76
C GLY A 66 3.64 0.89 -3.81
N GLN A 67 2.44 1.27 -3.37
CA GLN A 67 1.63 0.54 -2.39
C GLN A 67 1.09 -0.77 -2.98
N LYS A 68 1.06 -1.85 -2.20
CA LYS A 68 0.60 -3.17 -2.66
C LYS A 68 -0.50 -3.79 -1.84
N TYR A 69 -0.63 -3.41 -0.58
CA TYR A 69 -1.75 -3.82 0.27
C TYR A 69 -2.79 -2.72 0.31
N PHE A 70 -4.07 -3.10 0.27
CA PHE A 70 -5.21 -2.19 0.28
C PHE A 70 -6.26 -2.69 1.26
N LYS A 71 -6.81 -1.78 2.05
CA LYS A 71 -7.96 -2.01 2.94
C LYS A 71 -8.95 -0.88 2.74
N PHE A 72 -10.24 -1.22 2.68
CA PHE A 72 -11.31 -0.28 2.40
C PHE A 72 -12.18 -0.10 3.63
N PHE A 73 -12.62 1.14 3.84
CA PHE A 73 -13.50 1.52 4.92
C PHE A 73 -14.60 2.41 4.36
N LYS A 74 -15.80 2.30 4.94
CA LYS A 74 -16.95 3.12 4.57
C LYS A 74 -17.19 4.17 5.65
N LEU A 75 -17.50 5.40 5.24
CA LEU A 75 -18.02 6.39 6.19
C LEU A 75 -19.39 5.93 6.67
N LYS A 76 -19.59 5.86 7.99
CA LYS A 76 -20.86 5.44 8.59
C LYS A 76 -22.00 6.37 8.18
N ASP A 77 -23.20 5.82 8.11
CA ASP A 77 -24.39 6.58 7.77
C ASP A 77 -24.65 7.70 8.80
N GLY A 78 -25.07 8.87 8.30
CA GLY A 78 -25.34 10.05 9.13
C GLY A 78 -24.11 10.86 9.56
N ILE A 79 -22.89 10.39 9.30
CA ILE A 79 -21.67 11.14 9.61
C ILE A 79 -21.39 12.21 8.55
N ASP A 80 -21.16 13.46 9.00
CA ASP A 80 -20.66 14.53 8.13
C ASP A 80 -19.12 14.52 8.09
N ILE A 81 -18.58 14.28 6.89
CA ILE A 81 -17.14 14.31 6.61
C ILE A 81 -16.48 15.66 6.95
N ASN A 82 -17.23 16.76 6.93
CA ASN A 82 -16.70 18.08 7.27
C ASN A 82 -16.16 18.12 8.72
N THR A 83 -16.72 17.29 9.61
CA THR A 83 -16.23 17.13 10.99
C THR A 83 -14.79 16.64 11.00
N ILE A 84 -14.48 15.61 10.20
CA ILE A 84 -13.12 15.07 10.04
C ILE A 84 -12.23 16.15 9.40
N LEU A 85 -12.67 16.73 8.28
CA LEU A 85 -11.88 17.69 7.50
C LEU A 85 -11.50 18.94 8.30
N SER A 86 -12.33 19.36 9.25
CA SER A 86 -12.08 20.51 10.12
C SER A 86 -10.90 20.29 11.07
N ASN A 87 -10.71 19.05 11.55
CA ASN A 87 -9.62 18.66 12.45
C ASN A 87 -8.30 18.36 11.72
N LEU A 88 -8.36 18.00 10.44
CA LEU A 88 -7.18 17.69 9.64
C LEU A 88 -6.37 18.95 9.29
N THR A 89 -5.08 18.95 9.66
CA THR A 89 -4.15 20.05 9.35
C THR A 89 -3.29 19.72 8.13
N ILE A 90 -3.33 20.59 7.10
CA ILE A 90 -2.56 20.41 5.87
C ILE A 90 -1.06 20.37 6.17
N LYS A 91 -0.34 19.47 5.49
CA LYS A 91 1.10 19.31 5.64
C LYS A 91 1.76 19.12 4.29
N VAL A 92 2.73 19.96 3.96
CA VAL A 92 3.55 19.85 2.75
C VAL A 92 4.38 18.56 2.79
N TYR A 93 4.53 17.91 1.63
CA TYR A 93 5.24 16.64 1.52
C TYR A 93 6.67 16.75 2.03
N SER A 94 6.94 16.07 3.14
CA SER A 94 8.23 16.04 3.81
C SER A 94 8.51 14.61 4.27
N PRO A 95 9.05 13.74 3.39
CA PRO A 95 9.35 12.37 3.72
C PRO A 95 10.47 12.32 4.77
N ASN A 96 10.35 11.40 5.73
CA ASN A 96 11.34 11.23 6.78
C ASN A 96 12.57 10.47 6.23
N ILE A 97 13.51 11.17 5.60
CA ILE A 97 14.77 10.61 5.06
C ILE A 97 15.93 11.61 5.30
N PRO A 98 17.04 11.19 5.95
CA PRO A 98 17.24 9.94 6.70
C PRO A 98 16.24 9.78 7.86
N ARG A 99 16.08 8.55 8.38
CA ARG A 99 15.27 8.26 9.58
C ARG A 99 15.70 9.16 10.73
N ILE A 100 14.84 10.10 11.14
CA ILE A 100 15.10 10.97 12.29
C ILE A 100 14.58 10.34 13.60
N THR A 101 13.51 9.54 13.53
CA THR A 101 12.82 8.95 14.70
C THR A 101 12.18 7.59 14.36
N ASN A 102 11.79 6.83 15.39
CA ASN A 102 11.14 5.52 15.23
C ASN A 102 9.62 5.60 15.03
N ASP A 103 9.04 6.78 15.22
CA ASP A 103 7.59 6.92 15.28
C ASP A 103 6.95 7.06 13.90
N LEU A 104 5.68 6.66 13.84
CA LEU A 104 4.79 7.00 12.74
C LEU A 104 4.74 8.53 12.58
N LYS A 105 5.10 9.03 11.41
CA LYS A 105 5.10 10.46 11.09
C LYS A 105 4.33 10.73 9.82
N ILE A 106 3.37 11.63 9.89
CA ILE A 106 2.66 12.14 8.72
C ILE A 106 3.64 12.95 7.89
N ALA A 107 3.86 12.53 6.65
CA ALA A 107 4.74 13.17 5.68
C ALA A 107 3.97 14.13 4.77
N LEU A 108 2.67 13.90 4.54
CA LEU A 108 1.80 14.76 3.74
C LEU A 108 0.38 14.66 4.25
N LEU A 109 -0.32 15.80 4.24
CA LEU A 109 -1.76 15.84 4.32
C LEU A 109 -2.27 16.90 3.36
N THR A 110 -3.17 16.50 2.45
CA THR A 110 -3.86 17.43 1.54
C THR A 110 -5.35 17.31 1.70
N LYS A 111 -6.06 18.43 1.60
CA LYS A 111 -7.52 18.51 1.55
C LYS A 111 -7.91 19.16 0.23
N TYR A 112 -8.94 18.63 -0.43
CA TYR A 112 -9.47 19.19 -1.67
C TYR A 112 -10.96 18.90 -1.77
N SER A 113 -11.78 19.96 -1.74
CA SER A 113 -13.23 19.82 -1.55
C SER A 113 -13.52 18.98 -0.30
N GLN A 114 -14.36 17.95 -0.41
CA GLN A 114 -14.70 17.01 0.66
C GLN A 114 -13.80 15.76 0.71
N ASN A 115 -12.65 15.81 0.02
CA ASN A 115 -11.70 14.70 -0.05
C ASN A 115 -10.40 15.04 0.70
N PHE A 116 -9.65 14.00 1.07
CA PHE A 116 -8.33 14.17 1.65
C PHE A 116 -7.40 13.00 1.34
N ASP A 117 -6.11 13.29 1.37
CA ASP A 117 -5.04 12.31 1.28
C ASP A 117 -4.07 12.48 2.46
N ILE A 118 -3.60 11.36 3.02
CA ILE A 118 -2.57 11.34 4.08
C ILE A 118 -1.47 10.36 3.67
N ILE A 119 -0.22 10.82 3.61
CA ILE A 119 0.95 9.93 3.54
C ILE A 119 1.61 9.92 4.91
N ALA A 120 1.86 8.75 5.46
CA ALA A 120 2.60 8.57 6.69
C ALA A 120 3.79 7.63 6.50
N ASN A 121 4.83 7.86 7.30
CA ASN A 121 6.06 7.08 7.31
C ASN A 121 6.18 6.38 8.65
N SER A 122 6.35 5.07 8.61
CA SER A 122 6.83 4.26 9.72
C SER A 122 8.10 3.54 9.29
N TYR A 123 8.70 2.78 10.21
CA TYR A 123 9.88 1.98 9.91
C TYR A 123 9.71 0.59 10.48
N SER A 124 10.09 -0.40 9.69
CA SER A 124 10.15 -1.79 10.13
C SER A 124 11.56 -2.33 9.96
N GLN A 125 11.91 -3.30 10.79
CA GLN A 125 13.10 -4.10 10.58
C GLN A 125 12.76 -5.25 9.65
N THR A 126 13.57 -5.42 8.61
CA THR A 126 13.53 -6.60 7.75
C THR A 126 14.94 -7.17 7.66
N SER A 127 15.06 -8.42 7.24
CA SER A 127 16.37 -8.99 6.96
C SER A 127 16.67 -8.94 5.47
N LYS A 128 17.93 -8.68 5.12
CA LYS A 128 18.45 -8.74 3.76
C LYS A 128 19.73 -9.56 3.75
N TRP A 129 19.95 -10.32 2.68
CA TRP A 129 21.23 -10.98 2.44
C TRP A 129 22.22 -9.97 1.87
N GLU A 130 23.35 -9.78 2.55
CA GLU A 130 24.43 -8.92 2.10
C GLU A 130 25.73 -9.72 1.94
N ASN A 131 26.51 -9.37 0.92
CA ASN A 131 27.83 -9.96 0.70
C ASN A 131 28.77 -9.40 1.77
N VAL A 132 29.31 -10.27 2.60
CA VAL A 132 30.37 -9.93 3.57
C VAL A 132 31.74 -10.09 2.92
N THR A 133 31.85 -11.04 1.99
CA THR A 133 32.96 -11.23 1.06
C THR A 133 32.41 -11.67 -0.30
N ASP A 134 33.25 -11.81 -1.32
CA ASP A 134 32.85 -12.28 -2.66
C ASP A 134 32.16 -13.65 -2.65
N THR A 135 32.40 -14.46 -1.62
CA THR A 135 31.86 -15.83 -1.49
C THR A 135 30.90 -16.02 -0.31
N LYS A 136 30.83 -15.08 0.64
CA LYS A 136 30.01 -15.20 1.85
C LYS A 136 28.88 -14.19 1.86
N LYS A 137 27.66 -14.69 2.05
CA LYS A 137 26.47 -13.88 2.33
C LYS A 137 26.04 -14.05 3.78
N GLU A 138 25.72 -12.95 4.44
CA GLU A 138 25.12 -12.96 5.76
C GLU A 138 23.76 -12.25 5.74
N LYS A 139 22.87 -12.73 6.59
CA LYS A 139 21.54 -12.14 6.77
C LYS A 139 21.66 -11.01 7.79
N VAL A 140 21.62 -9.78 7.31
CA VAL A 140 21.70 -8.58 8.14
C VAL A 140 20.31 -7.99 8.36
N THR A 141 20.06 -7.46 9.55
CA THR A 141 18.84 -6.71 9.85
C THR A 141 19.00 -5.28 9.38
N VAL A 142 18.13 -4.87 8.47
CA VAL A 142 18.08 -3.50 7.94
C VAL A 142 16.77 -2.85 8.36
N THR A 143 16.83 -1.57 8.72
CA THR A 143 15.61 -0.79 8.90
C THR A 143 15.17 -0.25 7.55
N VAL A 144 13.93 -0.50 7.18
CA VAL A 144 13.32 0.01 5.95
C VAL A 144 12.19 0.97 6.29
N ARG A 145 12.09 2.04 5.50
CA ARG A 145 10.94 2.95 5.54
C ARG A 145 9.73 2.20 4.99
N ARG A 146 8.63 2.25 5.73
CA ARG A 146 7.32 1.77 5.31
C ARG A 146 6.42 2.97 5.13
N VAL A 147 5.76 3.03 3.99
CA VAL A 147 4.80 4.08 3.71
C VAL A 147 3.41 3.54 3.76
N SER A 148 2.54 4.33 4.39
CA SER A 148 1.11 4.12 4.40
C SER A 148 0.47 5.34 3.75
N TYR A 149 -0.54 5.10 2.93
CA TYR A 149 -1.22 6.11 2.16
C TYR A 149 -2.73 5.94 2.28
N ILE A 150 -3.39 6.96 2.80
CA ILE A 150 -4.83 7.04 2.96
C ILE A 150 -5.37 8.00 1.92
N THR A 151 -6.41 7.60 1.21
CA THR A 151 -7.21 8.45 0.31
C THR A 151 -8.66 8.32 0.66
N TYR A 152 -9.38 9.42 0.79
CA TYR A 152 -10.83 9.43 0.96
C TYR A 152 -11.50 10.01 -0.27
N ASP A 153 -12.49 9.28 -0.80
CA ASP A 153 -13.37 9.73 -1.88
C ASP A 153 -14.80 9.88 -1.36
N ASN A 154 -15.24 11.13 -1.28
CA ASN A 154 -16.56 11.51 -0.81
C ASN A 154 -17.69 11.01 -1.72
N SER A 155 -17.43 10.85 -3.02
CA SER A 155 -18.44 10.43 -4.00
C SER A 155 -18.98 9.04 -3.70
N ASN A 156 -18.08 8.15 -3.25
CA ASN A 156 -18.39 6.79 -2.86
C ASN A 156 -18.44 6.60 -1.33
N LYS A 157 -18.09 7.64 -0.57
CA LYS A 157 -17.89 7.60 0.89
C LYS A 157 -16.89 6.53 1.35
N ILE A 158 -15.88 6.25 0.52
CA ILE A 158 -14.89 5.19 0.76
C ILE A 158 -13.54 5.81 1.13
N LEU A 159 -12.98 5.33 2.24
CA LEU A 159 -11.60 5.54 2.60
C LEU A 159 -10.78 4.30 2.19
N THR A 160 -9.74 4.52 1.40
CA THR A 160 -8.77 3.48 1.05
C THR A 160 -7.50 3.69 1.83
N PHE A 161 -7.14 2.74 2.67
CA PHE A 161 -5.81 2.63 3.24
C PHE A 161 -4.96 1.75 2.34
N SER A 162 -3.71 2.16 2.10
CA SER A 162 -2.76 1.40 1.30
C SER A 162 -1.37 1.39 1.91
N GLN A 163 -0.63 0.28 1.76
CA GLN A 163 0.66 0.08 2.41
C GLN A 163 1.67 -0.69 1.57
N ASP A 164 2.95 -0.42 1.83
CA ASP A 164 4.09 -1.04 1.15
C ASP A 164 4.07 -2.57 1.28
N PRO A 165 4.65 -3.31 0.31
CA PRO A 165 4.64 -4.78 0.27
C PRO A 165 5.48 -5.48 1.36
N ILE A 166 5.91 -4.77 2.40
CA ILE A 166 6.79 -5.33 3.44
C ILE A 166 5.95 -6.15 4.43
N GLY A 167 6.19 -7.46 4.49
CA GLY A 167 5.48 -8.39 5.37
C GLY A 167 4.43 -9.24 4.65
N GLU A 168 3.81 -10.17 5.40
CA GLU A 168 2.74 -11.05 4.91
C GLU A 168 1.36 -10.47 5.17
N GLY A 169 0.42 -10.67 4.24
CA GLY A 169 -0.89 -10.01 4.25
C GLY A 169 -1.69 -10.14 5.54
N ALA A 170 -1.67 -11.32 6.19
CA ALA A 170 -2.38 -11.53 7.46
C ALA A 170 -1.79 -10.69 8.61
N GLY A 171 -0.47 -10.69 8.75
CA GLY A 171 0.22 -9.87 9.75
C GLY A 171 0.10 -8.37 9.47
N ILE A 172 0.04 -7.99 8.20
CA ILE A 172 -0.25 -6.60 7.83
C ILE A 172 -1.68 -6.24 8.25
N SER A 173 -2.65 -7.14 8.06
CA SER A 173 -4.05 -6.87 8.39
C SER A 173 -4.30 -6.52 9.85
N SER A 174 -3.62 -7.21 10.76
CA SER A 174 -3.71 -6.94 12.18
C SER A 174 -3.06 -5.62 12.59
N GLU A 175 -2.07 -5.12 11.84
CA GLU A 175 -1.39 -3.86 12.14
C GLU A 175 -2.14 -2.60 11.64
N ILE A 176 -2.95 -2.72 10.58
CA ILE A 176 -3.62 -1.56 9.96
C ILE A 176 -4.47 -0.74 10.94
N PRO A 177 -5.35 -1.34 11.78
CA PRO A 177 -6.15 -0.58 12.74
C PRO A 177 -5.28 0.30 13.64
N THR A 178 -4.18 -0.25 14.18
CA THR A 178 -3.22 0.48 15.00
C THR A 178 -2.58 1.64 14.23
N TYR A 179 -2.16 1.43 12.98
CA TYR A 179 -1.58 2.51 12.18
C TYR A 179 -2.58 3.62 11.89
N ILE A 180 -3.82 3.28 11.50
CA ILE A 180 -4.86 4.27 11.21
C ILE A 180 -5.21 5.05 12.46
N ASN A 181 -5.46 4.38 13.59
CA ASN A 181 -5.76 5.04 14.86
C ASN A 181 -4.63 5.98 15.28
N ASN A 182 -3.37 5.57 15.11
CA ASN A 182 -2.22 6.44 15.37
C ASN A 182 -2.10 7.63 14.40
N MET A 183 -2.55 7.51 13.15
CA MET A 183 -2.58 8.66 12.22
C MET A 183 -3.67 9.66 12.59
N PHE A 184 -4.87 9.18 12.95
CA PHE A 184 -6.02 10.02 13.25
C PHE A 184 -6.00 10.59 14.68
N SER A 185 -5.39 9.90 15.64
CA SER A 185 -5.24 10.39 17.01
C SER A 185 -4.41 11.67 17.09
N GLY A 186 -3.45 11.86 16.19
CA GLY A 186 -2.70 13.12 16.04
C GLY A 186 -3.56 14.33 15.67
N TYR A 187 -4.83 14.11 15.30
CA TYR A 187 -5.82 15.13 14.98
C TYR A 187 -7.05 15.07 15.90
N ASN A 188 -6.97 14.36 17.04
CA ASN A 188 -8.09 14.14 17.96
C ASN A 188 -9.31 13.49 17.28
N ILE A 189 -9.08 12.64 16.28
CA ILE A 189 -10.12 11.87 15.61
C ILE A 189 -10.00 10.42 16.07
N ASN A 190 -11.06 9.89 16.66
CA ASN A 190 -11.21 8.46 16.86
C ASN A 190 -11.77 7.84 15.59
N PHE A 191 -10.95 7.13 14.82
CA PHE A 191 -11.32 6.62 13.50
C PHE A 191 -12.58 5.75 13.52
N ASP A 192 -12.70 4.90 14.54
CA ASP A 192 -13.78 3.92 14.68
C ASP A 192 -15.15 4.59 14.92
N ASP A 193 -15.20 5.88 15.28
CA ASP A 193 -16.45 6.63 15.40
C ASP A 193 -17.03 6.99 14.03
N TYR A 194 -16.17 7.15 13.01
CA TYR A 194 -16.54 7.68 11.70
C TYR A 194 -16.59 6.61 10.61
N PHE A 195 -15.70 5.63 10.67
CA PHE A 195 -15.51 4.66 9.61
C PHE A 195 -15.75 3.23 10.09
N GLU A 196 -16.21 2.38 9.19
CA GLU A 196 -16.36 0.94 9.40
C GLU A 196 -15.59 0.15 8.35
N VAL A 197 -15.09 -1.03 8.72
CA VAL A 197 -14.38 -1.92 7.80
C VAL A 197 -15.37 -2.50 6.80
N ILE A 198 -15.00 -2.48 5.52
CA ILE A 198 -15.78 -3.15 4.47
C ILE A 198 -15.30 -4.61 4.37
N ASP A 199 -16.25 -5.55 4.43
CA ASP A 199 -16.01 -6.94 4.03
C ASP A 199 -16.03 -7.03 2.50
N LEU A 200 -14.90 -7.46 1.93
CA LEU A 200 -14.68 -7.56 0.50
C LEU A 200 -15.07 -8.93 -0.04
N LEU A 201 -15.38 -9.91 0.81
CA LEU A 201 -15.65 -11.27 0.37
C LEU A 201 -16.87 -11.31 -0.55
N LYS A 202 -18.02 -10.81 -0.09
CA LYS A 202 -19.26 -10.81 -0.88
C LYS A 202 -19.14 -9.98 -2.17
N PRO A 203 -18.64 -8.72 -2.16
CA PRO A 203 -18.42 -7.96 -3.39
C PRO A 203 -17.48 -8.63 -4.38
N THR A 204 -16.40 -9.26 -3.87
CA THR A 204 -15.49 -10.04 -4.72
C THR A 204 -16.19 -11.23 -5.33
N CYS A 205 -17.05 -11.90 -4.56
CA CYS A 205 -17.84 -12.99 -5.07
C CYS A 205 -18.72 -12.53 -6.24
N ASP A 206 -19.44 -11.42 -6.08
CA ASP A 206 -20.29 -10.91 -7.16
C ASP A 206 -19.49 -10.52 -8.42
N LEU A 207 -18.23 -10.06 -8.27
CA LEU A 207 -17.32 -9.83 -9.40
C LEU A 207 -16.81 -11.12 -10.08
N ILE A 208 -16.74 -12.24 -9.35
CA ILE A 208 -16.45 -13.56 -9.94
C ILE A 208 -17.66 -14.07 -10.72
N ASP A 209 -18.86 -13.99 -10.12
CA ASP A 209 -20.12 -14.45 -10.74
C ASP A 209 -20.37 -13.71 -12.07
N ASN A 210 -20.04 -12.42 -12.14
CA ASN A 210 -20.16 -11.60 -13.35
C ASN A 210 -18.97 -11.72 -14.32
N GLY A 211 -18.01 -12.63 -14.05
CA GLY A 211 -16.88 -12.92 -14.92
C GLY A 211 -15.79 -11.85 -14.97
N THR A 212 -15.84 -10.81 -14.13
CA THR A 212 -14.79 -9.78 -14.03
C THR A 212 -13.51 -10.37 -13.44
N PHE A 213 -13.66 -11.24 -12.44
CA PHE A 213 -12.56 -11.95 -11.80
C PHE A 213 -12.65 -13.46 -12.00
N SER A 214 -11.48 -14.09 -12.04
CA SER A 214 -11.36 -15.56 -11.98
C SER A 214 -10.52 -15.94 -10.76
N SER A 215 -11.00 -16.90 -9.96
CA SER A 215 -10.23 -17.44 -8.83
C SER A 215 -9.29 -18.56 -9.27
N SER A 216 -8.03 -18.49 -8.84
CA SER A 216 -7.01 -19.51 -9.15
C SER A 216 -6.53 -20.29 -7.92
N LYS A 217 -6.83 -19.82 -6.70
CA LYS A 217 -6.49 -20.51 -5.46
C LYS A 217 -7.36 -19.99 -4.32
N ILE A 218 -7.91 -20.87 -3.50
CA ILE A 218 -8.70 -20.52 -2.31
C ILE A 218 -8.22 -21.38 -1.14
N GLN A 219 -8.11 -20.74 0.03
CA GLN A 219 -7.88 -21.40 1.31
C GLN A 219 -8.81 -20.79 2.37
N GLY A 220 -9.37 -21.65 3.20
CA GLY A 220 -10.19 -21.23 4.33
C GLY A 220 -10.53 -22.37 5.27
N THR A 221 -11.31 -22.06 6.29
CA THR A 221 -11.69 -23.00 7.35
C THR A 221 -13.21 -23.15 7.41
N ASN A 222 -13.70 -24.39 7.41
CA ASN A 222 -15.11 -24.68 7.61
C ASN A 222 -15.48 -24.40 9.08
N GLN A 223 -16.51 -23.58 9.30
CA GLN A 223 -16.84 -23.11 10.65
C GLN A 223 -17.40 -24.20 11.57
N SER A 224 -18.14 -25.18 11.04
CA SER A 224 -18.77 -26.23 11.85
C SER A 224 -17.80 -27.37 12.22
N SER A 225 -16.84 -27.67 11.34
CA SER A 225 -15.92 -28.80 11.52
C SER A 225 -14.49 -28.40 11.89
N GLY A 226 -14.14 -27.11 11.78
CA GLY A 226 -12.76 -26.63 11.93
C GLY A 226 -11.79 -27.14 10.86
N ARG A 227 -12.27 -27.88 9.86
CA ARG A 227 -11.44 -28.44 8.80
C ARG A 227 -10.95 -27.33 7.89
N GLN A 228 -9.64 -27.33 7.64
CA GLN A 228 -9.03 -26.47 6.64
C GLN A 228 -9.24 -27.05 5.25
N TYR A 229 -9.51 -26.17 4.30
CA TYR A 229 -9.62 -26.47 2.89
C TYR A 229 -8.63 -25.61 2.13
N GLU A 230 -7.87 -26.23 1.24
CA GLU A 230 -7.02 -25.56 0.28
C GLU A 230 -7.24 -26.20 -1.07
N THR A 231 -7.62 -25.40 -2.05
CA THR A 231 -7.68 -25.87 -3.43
C THR A 231 -6.26 -26.10 -3.94
N ILE A 232 -5.96 -27.29 -4.45
CA ILE A 232 -4.64 -27.66 -4.97
C ILE A 232 -4.41 -26.97 -6.33
N GLY A 233 -4.08 -25.68 -6.32
CA GLY A 233 -3.56 -25.00 -7.50
C GLY A 233 -2.07 -25.27 -7.64
N LYS A 234 -1.70 -26.46 -8.14
CA LYS A 234 -0.27 -26.76 -8.43
C LYS A 234 0.18 -26.11 -9.76
N ASN A 235 -0.73 -25.85 -10.71
CA ASN A 235 -0.42 -25.12 -11.94
C ASN A 235 -1.11 -23.74 -12.02
N LYS A 236 -0.39 -22.74 -12.56
CA LYS A 236 -0.94 -21.40 -12.88
C LYS A 236 -2.12 -21.40 -13.88
N LYS A 237 -2.33 -22.52 -14.60
CA LYS A 237 -3.40 -22.69 -15.58
C LYS A 237 -4.59 -23.50 -15.03
N ASP A 238 -4.50 -24.01 -13.80
CA ASP A 238 -5.61 -24.70 -13.17
C ASP A 238 -6.65 -23.66 -12.75
N ASN A 239 -7.61 -23.41 -13.64
CA ASN A 239 -8.84 -22.72 -13.29
C ASN A 239 -9.62 -23.66 -12.38
N LEU A 240 -9.57 -23.41 -11.07
CA LEU A 240 -10.47 -24.06 -10.13
C LEU A 240 -11.87 -23.46 -10.37
N LYS A 241 -12.63 -24.09 -11.28
CA LYS A 241 -14.07 -23.87 -11.44
C LYS A 241 -14.86 -24.52 -10.31
N ASP A 242 -14.33 -24.53 -9.10
CA ASP A 242 -15.00 -25.19 -7.98
C ASP A 242 -16.03 -24.21 -7.39
N GLU A 243 -17.08 -23.96 -8.18
CA GLU A 243 -18.22 -23.12 -7.81
C GLU A 243 -18.80 -23.49 -6.44
N SER A 244 -18.66 -24.76 -6.04
CA SER A 244 -19.16 -25.29 -4.77
C SER A 244 -18.46 -24.66 -3.56
N ILE A 245 -17.13 -24.56 -3.60
CA ILE A 245 -16.30 -23.97 -2.55
C ILE A 245 -16.57 -22.47 -2.46
N PHE A 246 -16.67 -21.82 -3.62
CA PHE A 246 -16.94 -20.41 -3.73
C PHE A 246 -18.32 -20.02 -3.16
N LYS A 247 -19.38 -20.75 -3.54
CA LYS A 247 -20.74 -20.59 -2.98
C LYS A 247 -20.74 -20.79 -1.46
N ALA A 248 -19.90 -21.67 -0.94
CA ALA A 248 -19.79 -21.92 0.49
C ALA A 248 -19.15 -20.76 1.28
N PHE A 249 -18.21 -20.01 0.68
CA PHE A 249 -17.71 -18.74 1.23
C PHE A 249 -18.78 -17.64 1.16
N LYS A 250 -19.49 -17.51 0.03
CA LYS A 250 -20.58 -16.53 -0.14
C LYS A 250 -21.70 -16.72 0.90
N ASN A 251 -21.97 -17.97 1.29
CA ASN A 251 -22.99 -18.34 2.27
C ASN A 251 -22.46 -18.40 3.72
N ASN A 252 -21.26 -17.85 4.01
CA ASN A 252 -20.65 -17.83 5.35
C ASN A 252 -20.43 -19.20 6.00
N SER A 253 -20.44 -20.29 5.23
CA SER A 253 -20.16 -21.63 5.78
C SER A 253 -18.66 -21.83 6.04
N TYR A 254 -17.83 -20.96 5.48
CA TYR A 254 -16.37 -20.98 5.57
C TYR A 254 -15.83 -19.59 5.88
N THR A 255 -14.82 -19.55 6.74
CA THR A 255 -14.01 -18.35 6.96
C THR A 255 -12.87 -18.33 5.93
N LEU A 256 -12.77 -17.25 5.16
CA LEU A 256 -11.72 -17.10 4.16
C LEU A 256 -10.37 -16.78 4.81
N ASP A 257 -9.34 -17.57 4.53
CA ASP A 257 -7.96 -17.23 4.89
C ASP A 257 -7.31 -16.44 3.76
N ARG A 258 -7.30 -17.00 2.54
CA ARG A 258 -6.77 -16.35 1.34
C ARG A 258 -7.48 -16.77 0.05
N MET A 259 -7.63 -15.84 -0.88
CA MET A 259 -8.14 -16.09 -2.23
C MET A 259 -7.28 -15.37 -3.26
N ARG A 260 -6.68 -16.11 -4.21
CA ARG A 260 -5.96 -15.53 -5.35
C ARG A 260 -6.88 -15.40 -6.55
N LEU A 261 -6.82 -14.23 -7.17
CA LEU A 261 -7.71 -13.75 -8.22
C LEU A 261 -6.92 -13.18 -9.39
N SER A 262 -7.50 -13.24 -10.59
CA SER A 262 -7.02 -12.57 -11.79
C SER A 262 -8.12 -11.75 -12.43
N HIS A 263 -7.80 -10.56 -12.93
CA HIS A 263 -8.73 -9.71 -13.68
C HIS A 263 -8.83 -10.18 -15.13
N LYS A 264 -10.04 -10.15 -15.73
CA LYS A 264 -10.24 -10.55 -17.12
C LYS A 264 -9.49 -9.65 -18.13
N ASP A 265 -9.54 -8.33 -17.92
CA ASP A 265 -9.06 -7.33 -18.88
C ASP A 265 -7.57 -6.94 -18.74
N PHE A 266 -6.88 -7.29 -17.64
CA PHE A 266 -5.47 -6.96 -17.51
C PHE A 266 -4.64 -8.09 -16.87
N LYS A 267 -3.38 -8.17 -17.28
CA LYS A 267 -2.41 -9.15 -16.76
C LYS A 267 -1.98 -8.76 -15.34
N GLY A 268 -2.73 -9.20 -14.35
CA GLY A 268 -2.38 -9.06 -12.94
C GLY A 268 -3.07 -10.09 -12.06
N THR A 269 -2.37 -10.52 -11.01
CA THR A 269 -2.94 -11.34 -9.94
C THR A 269 -3.06 -10.51 -8.68
N PHE A 270 -4.13 -10.70 -7.92
CA PHE A 270 -4.30 -10.12 -6.59
C PHE A 270 -4.77 -11.19 -5.62
N GLU A 271 -4.58 -10.94 -4.34
CA GLU A 271 -4.91 -11.86 -3.26
C GLU A 271 -5.73 -11.16 -2.20
N ILE A 272 -6.86 -11.75 -1.82
CA ILE A 272 -7.64 -11.30 -0.68
C ILE A 272 -7.21 -12.11 0.53
N PHE A 273 -6.93 -11.44 1.64
CA PHE A 273 -6.61 -12.03 2.93
C PHE A 273 -7.74 -11.73 3.91
N SER A 274 -8.19 -12.76 4.63
CA SER A 274 -9.18 -12.63 5.71
C SER A 274 -10.45 -11.85 5.32
N GLY A 275 -10.82 -11.87 4.03
CA GLY A 275 -11.98 -11.16 3.48
C GLY A 275 -11.87 -9.63 3.42
N ASN A 276 -10.83 -9.00 3.96
CA ASN A 276 -10.83 -7.53 4.16
C ASN A 276 -9.57 -6.80 3.68
N ILE A 277 -8.57 -7.51 3.18
CA ILE A 277 -7.35 -6.92 2.61
C ILE A 277 -7.04 -7.48 1.27
N ILE A 278 -6.61 -6.60 0.36
CA ILE A 278 -6.18 -6.97 -0.97
C ILE A 278 -4.69 -6.71 -1.12
N ARG A 279 -3.95 -7.72 -1.55
CA ARG A 279 -2.59 -7.58 -2.06
C ARG A 279 -2.58 -7.64 -3.56
N VAL A 280 -1.90 -6.72 -4.22
CA VAL A 280 -1.72 -6.75 -5.67
C VAL A 280 -0.31 -7.19 -6.07
N TRP A 281 -0.22 -8.00 -7.12
CA TRP A 281 1.03 -8.56 -7.63
C TRP A 281 1.30 -8.16 -9.08
N PHE A 282 1.07 -6.89 -9.43
CA PHE A 282 1.49 -6.35 -10.72
C PHE A 282 2.63 -5.33 -10.53
N ASN A 283 3.50 -5.22 -11.54
CA ASN A 283 4.49 -4.16 -11.64
C ASN A 283 3.75 -2.81 -11.68
N ILE A 284 4.27 -1.80 -10.99
CA ILE A 284 3.63 -0.49 -10.85
C ILE A 284 3.30 0.07 -12.25
N ASN A 285 2.04 -0.07 -12.66
CA ASN A 285 1.44 0.69 -13.73
C ASN A 285 0.22 1.35 -13.08
N GLY A 286 0.27 2.67 -12.93
CA GLY A 286 -0.76 3.45 -12.22
C GLY A 286 -2.16 3.07 -12.70
N GLU A 287 -2.33 2.93 -14.01
CA GLU A 287 -3.59 2.55 -14.67
C GLU A 287 -4.15 1.23 -14.13
N ASN A 288 -3.36 0.16 -14.06
CA ASN A 288 -3.83 -1.15 -13.57
C ASN A 288 -4.20 -1.11 -12.07
N THR A 289 -3.48 -0.31 -11.27
CA THR A 289 -3.85 -0.10 -9.86
C THR A 289 -5.17 0.63 -9.73
N TYR A 290 -5.35 1.67 -10.55
CA TYR A 290 -6.57 2.47 -10.56
C TYR A 290 -7.76 1.66 -11.04
N GLU A 291 -7.62 0.90 -12.13
CA GLU A 291 -8.68 0.03 -12.64
C GLU A 291 -9.06 -1.05 -11.63
N LEU A 292 -8.10 -1.69 -10.94
CA LEU A 292 -8.45 -2.63 -9.87
C LEU A 292 -9.23 -1.95 -8.75
N LYS A 293 -8.74 -0.80 -8.25
CA LYS A 293 -9.43 -0.04 -7.20
C LYS A 293 -10.85 0.30 -7.65
N ARG A 294 -11.00 0.82 -8.87
CA ARG A 294 -12.28 1.21 -9.47
C ARG A 294 -13.23 0.03 -9.60
N SER A 295 -12.79 -1.11 -10.12
CA SER A 295 -13.61 -2.33 -10.25
C SER A 295 -14.14 -2.78 -8.89
N ILE A 296 -13.30 -2.76 -7.86
CA ILE A 296 -13.69 -3.16 -6.51
C ILE A 296 -14.62 -2.14 -5.87
N THR A 297 -14.27 -0.85 -5.89
CA THR A 297 -15.14 0.21 -5.34
C THR A 297 -16.47 0.32 -6.07
N SER A 298 -16.58 -0.14 -7.33
CA SER A 298 -17.84 -0.09 -8.08
C SER A 298 -18.93 -1.04 -7.56
N VAL A 299 -18.56 -2.00 -6.72
CA VAL A 299 -19.48 -2.99 -6.12
C VAL A 299 -19.56 -2.86 -4.59
N LEU A 300 -18.99 -1.79 -4.02
CA LEU A 300 -19.07 -1.45 -2.59
C LEU A 300 -20.13 -0.37 -2.35
#